data_AF-A0A2C9L278-F1
#
_entry.id   AF-A0A2C9L278-F1
#
_cell.length_a   1.000
_cell.length_b   1.000
_cell.length_c   1.000
_cell.angle_alpha   90.00
_cell.angle_beta   90.00
_cell.angle_gamma   90.00
#
_symmetry.space_group_name_H-M   'P 1'
#
loop_
_entity.id
_entity.type
_entity.pdbx_description
1 polymer ?
#
loop_
_entity_poly.entity_id
_entity_poly.type
_entity_poly.pdbx_seq_one_letter_code
_entity_poly.pdbx_strand_id
1 'polypeptide(L)'
;MKNPSILESMSEMVNMTFWCYFCQSEITKHKEHFTAMGHCMIELGGMLEHFTRQDHVDNTVQFLRENKKDLVLTSDYIVSTEAYLKYLEVVDVSCSQFLKNKSDSLKLNVYVSVGSRNKVSRATKIPSPHLCRAGTEPAAQKSFAAFSQPSRCTQDVTERR
;
A
#
# COMPACT_ATOMS: atom_id res chain seq x y z
N MET A 1 -1.48 -26.85 -2.33
CA MET A 1 -1.89 -25.43 -2.16
C MET A 1 -1.18 -24.57 -3.18
N LYS A 2 -1.78 -23.44 -3.57
CA LYS A 2 -1.14 -22.44 -4.43
C LYS A 2 0.01 -21.76 -3.68
N ASN A 3 1.00 -21.25 -4.40
CA ASN A 3 2.08 -20.45 -3.82
C ASN A 3 1.51 -19.20 -3.10
N PRO A 4 2.11 -18.79 -1.97
CA PRO A 4 1.67 -17.61 -1.24
C PRO A 4 1.87 -16.36 -2.10
N SER A 5 0.88 -15.47 -2.07
CA SER A 5 1.00 -14.14 -2.66
C SER A 5 1.35 -13.17 -1.55
N ILE A 6 2.53 -12.55 -1.67
CA ILE A 6 3.07 -11.64 -0.66
C ILE A 6 2.79 -10.20 -1.10
N LEU A 7 2.19 -9.44 -0.20
CA LEU A 7 1.84 -8.04 -0.38
C LEU A 7 2.69 -7.17 0.54
N GLU A 8 2.90 -5.93 0.12
CA GLU A 8 3.40 -4.90 1.01
C GLU A 8 2.40 -4.65 2.13
N SER A 9 2.87 -4.54 3.38
CA SER A 9 1.99 -4.24 4.49
C SER A 9 1.47 -2.81 4.34
N MET A 10 0.18 -2.70 4.04
CA MET A 10 -0.55 -1.44 3.99
C MET A 10 -1.63 -1.45 5.06
N SER A 11 -1.75 -0.35 5.80
CA SER A 11 -2.67 -0.24 6.95
C SER A 11 -4.12 -0.60 6.62
N GLU A 12 -4.56 -0.35 5.38
CA GLU A 12 -5.92 -0.64 4.91
C GLU A 12 -6.20 -2.14 4.75
N MET A 13 -5.17 -2.95 4.52
CA MET A 13 -5.31 -4.39 4.29
C MET A 13 -5.23 -5.22 5.58
N VAL A 14 -4.63 -4.67 6.65
CA VAL A 14 -4.44 -5.39 7.93
C VAL A 14 -5.78 -5.72 8.60
N ASN A 15 -6.75 -4.81 8.49
CA ASN A 15 -8.05 -4.94 9.13
C ASN A 15 -9.15 -5.49 8.22
N MET A 16 -8.79 -6.01 7.04
CA MET A 16 -9.78 -6.63 6.17
C MET A 16 -10.26 -7.94 6.77
N THR A 17 -11.56 -8.06 6.97
CA THR A 17 -12.22 -9.27 7.42
C THR A 17 -13.07 -9.89 6.31
N PHE A 18 -13.44 -11.15 6.47
CA PHE A 18 -14.49 -11.80 5.71
C PHE A 18 -15.45 -12.51 6.67
N TRP A 19 -16.69 -12.69 6.24
CA TRP A 19 -17.69 -13.40 7.02
C TRP A 19 -17.60 -14.91 6.77
N CYS A 20 -17.38 -15.70 7.81
CA CYS A 20 -17.47 -17.17 7.72
C CYS A 20 -18.90 -17.61 8.08
N TYR A 21 -19.61 -18.19 7.12
CA TYR A 21 -20.99 -18.67 7.34
C TYR A 21 -21.09 -19.87 8.27
N PHE A 22 -20.07 -20.74 8.28
CA PHE A 22 -20.04 -21.90 9.17
C PHE A 22 -19.86 -21.48 10.63
N CYS A 23 -18.94 -20.55 10.88
CA CYS A 23 -18.63 -20.06 12.22
C CYS A 23 -19.51 -18.88 12.67
N GLN A 24 -20.27 -18.27 11.76
CA GLN A 24 -21.11 -17.10 12.00
C GLN A 24 -20.33 -15.94 12.64
N SER A 25 -19.12 -15.68 12.14
CA SER A 25 -18.20 -14.69 12.70
C SER A 25 -17.37 -13.99 11.62
N GLU A 26 -16.91 -12.78 11.93
CA GLU A 26 -15.89 -12.10 11.14
C GLU A 26 -14.51 -12.69 11.40
N ILE A 27 -13.79 -13.00 10.32
CA ILE A 27 -12.47 -13.61 10.35
C ILE A 27 -11.50 -12.72 9.58
N THR A 28 -10.27 -12.57 10.08
CA THR A 28 -9.22 -11.83 9.38
C THR A 28 -8.92 -12.44 8.02
N LYS A 29 -8.95 -11.63 6.96
CA LYS A 29 -8.72 -12.09 5.59
C LYS A 29 -7.23 -12.33 5.32
N HIS A 30 -6.40 -11.34 5.64
CA HIS A 30 -4.95 -11.37 5.42
C HIS A 30 -4.22 -11.72 6.73
N LYS A 31 -2.95 -12.12 6.63
CA LYS A 31 -2.13 -12.40 7.81
C LYS A 31 -0.81 -11.65 7.72
N GLU A 32 -0.48 -10.90 8.75
CA GLU A 32 0.85 -10.32 8.89
C GLU A 32 1.86 -11.40 9.24
N HIS A 33 3.05 -11.28 8.67
CA HIS A 33 4.14 -12.20 8.92
C HIS A 33 5.44 -11.43 9.13
N PHE A 34 6.14 -11.78 10.20
CA PHE A 34 7.32 -11.07 10.68
C PHE A 34 8.57 -11.89 10.39
N THR A 35 9.53 -11.27 9.73
CA THR A 35 10.84 -11.86 9.43
C THR A 35 11.94 -10.97 10.02
N ALA A 36 13.18 -11.48 10.04
CA ALA A 36 14.34 -10.68 10.43
C ALA A 36 14.58 -9.43 9.55
N MET A 37 14.03 -9.42 8.32
CA MET A 37 14.20 -8.33 7.35
C MET A 37 13.07 -7.29 7.40
N GLY A 38 12.03 -7.52 8.21
CA GLY A 38 10.82 -6.69 8.27
C GLY A 38 9.55 -7.53 8.25
N HIS A 39 8.42 -6.87 8.08
CA HIS A 39 7.10 -7.51 8.02
C HIS A 39 6.51 -7.44 6.61
N CYS A 40 5.78 -8.48 6.25
CA CYS A 40 5.06 -8.64 4.99
C CYS A 40 3.61 -9.03 5.30
N MET A 41 2.74 -8.90 4.31
CA MET A 41 1.37 -9.39 4.41
C MET A 41 1.17 -10.57 3.49
N ILE A 42 0.56 -11.63 4.01
CA ILE A 42 0.19 -12.82 3.26
C ILE A 42 -1.24 -12.66 2.77
N GLU A 43 -1.43 -12.63 1.45
CA GLU A 43 -2.75 -12.58 0.85
C GLU A 43 -3.57 -13.83 1.23
N LEU A 44 -4.80 -13.66 1.73
CA LEU A 44 -5.67 -14.75 2.21
C LEU A 44 -5.08 -15.61 3.35
N GLY A 45 -3.96 -15.21 3.96
CA GLY A 45 -3.28 -16.00 4.98
C GLY A 45 -4.13 -16.24 6.23
N GLY A 46 -4.95 -15.27 6.63
CA GLY A 46 -5.84 -15.39 7.79
C GLY A 46 -7.03 -16.29 7.52
N MET A 47 -7.55 -16.26 6.29
CA MET A 47 -8.59 -17.19 5.83
C MET A 47 -8.08 -18.64 5.83
N LEU A 48 -6.88 -18.88 5.32
CA LEU A 48 -6.27 -20.21 5.32
C LEU A 48 -6.03 -20.71 6.74
N GLU A 49 -5.53 -19.86 7.64
CA GLU A 49 -5.37 -20.21 9.05
C GLU A 49 -6.70 -20.62 9.69
N HIS A 50 -7.75 -19.83 9.47
CA HIS A 50 -9.07 -20.12 10.03
C HIS A 50 -9.60 -21.50 9.60
N PHE A 51 -9.44 -21.87 8.33
CA PHE A 51 -9.90 -23.17 7.82
C PHE A 51 -9.11 -24.38 8.35
N THR A 52 -8.03 -24.16 9.11
CA THR A 52 -7.28 -25.24 9.78
C THR A 52 -7.70 -25.45 11.23
N ARG A 53 -8.48 -24.53 11.81
CA ARG A 53 -8.82 -24.59 13.23
C ARG A 53 -9.89 -25.63 13.50
N GLN A 54 -9.77 -26.33 14.63
CA GLN A 54 -10.71 -27.39 15.00
C GLN A 54 -12.15 -26.87 15.21
N ASP A 55 -12.32 -25.66 15.72
CA ASP A 55 -13.65 -25.06 15.88
C ASP A 55 -14.36 -24.84 14.54
N HIS A 56 -13.63 -24.44 13.50
CA HIS A 56 -14.19 -24.34 12.15
C HIS A 56 -14.57 -25.71 11.58
N VAL A 57 -13.76 -26.75 11.83
CA VAL A 57 -14.08 -28.13 11.44
C VAL A 57 -15.39 -28.59 12.08
N ASP A 58 -15.52 -28.41 13.39
CA ASP A 58 -16.69 -28.83 14.15
C ASP A 58 -17.96 -28.08 13.69
N ASN A 59 -17.85 -26.76 13.51
CA ASN A 59 -18.94 -25.91 13.01
C ASN A 59 -19.36 -26.29 11.58
N THR A 60 -18.40 -26.63 10.71
CA THR A 60 -18.70 -27.08 9.34
C THR A 60 -19.48 -28.38 9.35
N VAL A 61 -19.03 -29.36 10.14
CA VAL A 61 -19.73 -30.65 10.28
C VAL A 61 -21.13 -30.45 10.85
N GLN A 62 -21.27 -29.62 11.88
CA GLN A 62 -22.57 -29.30 12.48
C GLN A 62 -23.51 -28.66 11.45
N PHE A 63 -23.05 -27.62 10.74
CA PHE A 63 -23.84 -26.92 9.73
C PHE A 63 -24.32 -27.88 8.63
N LEU A 64 -23.45 -28.76 8.13
CA LEU A 64 -23.83 -29.74 7.10
C LEU A 64 -24.88 -30.73 7.63
N ARG A 65 -24.75 -31.21 8.88
CA ARG A 65 -25.74 -32.09 9.51
C ARG A 65 -27.11 -31.42 9.64
N GLU A 66 -27.14 -30.21 10.18
CA GLU A 66 -28.37 -29.43 10.39
C GLU A 66 -29.11 -29.17 9.07
N ASN A 67 -28.36 -28.93 8.00
CA ASN A 67 -28.89 -28.69 6.66
C ASN A 67 -29.10 -29.96 5.84
N LYS A 68 -28.97 -31.15 6.45
CA LYS A 68 -29.14 -32.46 5.79
C LYS A 68 -28.29 -32.60 4.51
N LYS A 69 -27.06 -32.08 4.56
CA LYS A 69 -26.08 -32.16 3.48
C LYS A 69 -25.14 -33.36 3.69
N ASP A 70 -24.51 -33.78 2.60
CA ASP A 70 -23.49 -34.83 2.64
C ASP A 70 -22.24 -34.33 3.38
N LEU A 71 -21.76 -35.14 4.33
CA LEU A 71 -20.55 -34.86 5.10
C LEU A 71 -19.28 -35.04 4.28
N VAL A 72 -19.34 -35.69 3.13
CA VAL A 72 -18.21 -35.75 2.18
C VAL A 72 -17.78 -34.35 1.75
N LEU A 73 -18.71 -33.37 1.69
CA LEU A 73 -18.42 -31.98 1.34
C LEU A 73 -17.53 -31.26 2.37
N THR A 74 -17.36 -31.82 3.56
CA THR A 74 -16.55 -31.24 4.64
C THR A 74 -15.10 -31.01 4.18
N SER A 75 -14.54 -31.88 3.33
CA SER A 75 -13.18 -31.75 2.82
C SER A 75 -12.96 -30.51 1.95
N ASP A 76 -14.02 -29.95 1.36
CA ASP A 76 -13.92 -28.79 0.47
C ASP A 76 -13.75 -27.48 1.24
N TYR A 77 -14.09 -27.48 2.54
CA TYR A 77 -14.10 -26.30 3.40
C TYR A 77 -13.06 -26.35 4.52
N ILE A 78 -12.24 -27.39 4.58
CA ILE A 78 -11.21 -27.58 5.60
C ILE A 78 -9.84 -27.64 4.93
N VAL A 79 -8.87 -26.97 5.55
CA VAL A 79 -7.46 -27.09 5.19
C VAL A 79 -6.79 -27.97 6.22
N SER A 80 -6.08 -29.02 5.78
CA SER A 80 -5.35 -29.89 6.72
C SER A 80 -4.19 -29.14 7.36
N THR A 81 -3.97 -29.37 8.66
CA THR A 81 -2.88 -28.74 9.42
C THR A 81 -1.51 -29.03 8.78
N GLU A 82 -1.28 -30.26 8.33
CA GLU A 82 -0.03 -30.66 7.67
C GLU A 82 0.23 -29.83 6.40
N ALA A 83 -0.80 -29.67 5.55
CA ALA A 83 -0.66 -28.89 4.34
C ALA A 83 -0.42 -27.41 4.67
N TYR A 84 -1.06 -26.88 5.73
CA TYR A 84 -0.85 -25.50 6.16
C TYR A 84 0.56 -25.27 6.71
N LEU A 85 1.13 -26.22 7.46
CA LEU A 85 2.52 -26.14 7.92
C LEU A 85 3.50 -26.09 6.74
N LYS A 86 3.32 -26.95 5.74
CA LYS A 86 4.11 -26.91 4.50
C LYS A 86 3.96 -25.59 3.75
N TYR A 87 2.76 -25.00 3.79
CA TYR A 87 2.52 -23.68 3.21
C TYR A 87 3.29 -22.57 3.96
N LEU A 88 3.36 -22.63 5.30
CA LEU A 88 4.11 -21.66 6.10
C LEU A 88 5.62 -21.71 5.80
N GLU A 89 6.20 -22.88 5.55
CA GLU A 89 7.61 -22.98 5.12
C GLU A 89 7.88 -22.21 3.81
N VAL A 90 6.94 -22.27 2.86
CA VAL A 90 7.05 -21.54 1.59
C VAL A 90 6.82 -20.03 1.80
N VAL A 91 5.97 -19.65 2.75
CA VAL A 91 5.74 -18.25 3.14
C VAL A 91 7.02 -17.61 3.64
N ASP A 92 7.75 -18.26 4.54
CA ASP A 92 8.99 -17.72 5.14
C ASP A 92 10.02 -17.38 4.05
N VAL A 93 10.21 -18.31 3.11
CA VAL A 93 11.12 -18.14 1.97
C VAL A 93 10.63 -16.99 1.06
N SER A 94 9.34 -16.98 0.74
CA SER A 94 8.74 -15.99 -0.17
C SER A 94 8.78 -14.57 0.41
N CYS A 95 8.48 -14.40 1.70
CA CYS A 95 8.56 -13.11 2.38
C CYS A 95 10.01 -12.61 2.46
N SER A 96 10.96 -13.49 2.79
CA SER A 96 12.38 -13.13 2.82
C SER A 96 12.87 -12.65 1.45
N GLN A 97 12.49 -13.33 0.37
CA GLN A 97 12.82 -12.93 -0.99
C GLN A 97 12.16 -11.60 -1.39
N PHE A 98 10.88 -11.42 -1.07
CA PHE A 98 10.14 -10.19 -1.35
C PHE A 98 10.81 -8.96 -0.69
N LEU A 99 11.12 -9.06 0.60
CA LEU A 99 11.74 -7.96 1.36
C LEU A 99 13.18 -7.68 0.89
N LYS A 100 13.96 -8.73 0.58
CA LYS A 100 15.30 -8.57 0.00
C LYS A 100 15.25 -7.82 -1.32
N ASN A 101 14.40 -8.24 -2.24
CA ASN A 101 14.26 -7.62 -3.57
C ASN A 101 13.85 -6.14 -3.46
N LYS A 102 12.95 -5.82 -2.52
CA LYS A 102 12.57 -4.43 -2.23
C LYS A 102 13.75 -3.62 -1.72
N SER A 103 14.52 -4.16 -0.78
CA SER A 103 15.69 -3.47 -0.22
C SER A 103 16.77 -3.20 -1.29
N ASP A 104 16.99 -4.14 -2.20
CA ASP A 104 18.01 -4.00 -3.26
C ASP A 104 17.55 -3.02 -4.35
N SER A 105 16.25 -2.99 -4.67
CA SER A 105 15.65 -2.02 -5.59
C SER A 105 15.81 -0.58 -5.07
N LEU A 106 15.65 -0.38 -3.76
CA LEU A 106 15.88 0.93 -3.13
C LEU A 106 17.35 1.35 -3.21
N LYS A 107 18.31 0.44 -2.96
CA LYS A 107 19.74 0.73 -3.08
C LYS A 107 20.12 1.17 -4.50
N LEU A 108 19.58 0.49 -5.52
CA LEU A 108 19.83 0.84 -6.92
C LEU A 108 19.33 2.25 -7.26
N ASN A 109 18.11 2.59 -6.82
CA ASN A 109 17.53 3.92 -7.05
C ASN A 109 18.32 5.04 -6.36
N VAL A 110 18.85 4.80 -5.17
CA VAL A 110 19.75 5.76 -4.49
C VAL A 110 21.05 5.93 -5.28
N TYR A 111 21.67 4.86 -5.77
CA TYR A 111 22.89 4.96 -6.57
C TYR A 111 22.70 5.78 -7.86
N VAL A 112 21.59 5.57 -8.58
CA VAL A 112 21.26 6.33 -9.81
C VAL A 112 21.01 7.82 -9.52
N SER A 113 20.35 8.15 -8.42
CA SER A 113 20.07 9.55 -8.04
C SER A 113 21.31 10.28 -7.54
N VAL A 114 22.24 9.59 -6.86
CA VAL A 114 23.55 10.16 -6.46
C VAL A 114 24.49 10.31 -7.67
N GLY A 115 24.47 9.36 -8.61
CA GLY A 115 25.28 9.42 -9.84
C GLY A 115 24.86 10.50 -10.84
N SER A 116 23.66 11.06 -10.72
CA SER A 116 23.12 12.04 -11.67
C SER A 116 23.33 13.51 -11.27
N ARG A 117 23.93 13.81 -10.11
CA ARG A 117 24.18 15.20 -9.65
C ARG A 117 25.51 15.79 -10.14
N ASN A 118 25.99 15.43 -11.34
CA ASN A 118 27.31 15.88 -11.75
C ASN A 118 27.43 16.19 -13.24
N LYS A 119 26.56 17.05 -13.81
CA LYS A 119 26.87 17.79 -15.05
C LYS A 119 26.21 19.18 -15.09
N VAL A 120 27.01 20.13 -15.61
CA VAL A 120 26.73 21.52 -16.03
C VAL A 120 27.07 22.62 -15.01
N SER A 121 28.36 22.78 -14.72
CA SER A 121 28.96 24.11 -14.50
C SER A 121 29.14 24.79 -15.86
N ARG A 122 28.11 25.54 -16.31
CA ARG A 122 28.29 26.50 -17.40
C ARG A 122 28.88 27.76 -16.78
N ALA A 123 30.19 27.94 -16.95
CA ALA A 123 30.90 29.15 -16.56
C ALA A 123 30.33 30.36 -17.32
N THR A 124 29.40 31.09 -16.70
CA THR A 124 29.08 32.45 -17.08
C THR A 124 30.21 33.35 -16.57
N LYS A 125 31.07 33.79 -17.50
CA LYS A 125 32.04 34.86 -17.25
C LYS A 125 31.28 36.12 -16.81
N ILE A 126 31.53 36.56 -15.57
CA ILE A 126 31.15 37.86 -15.02
C ILE A 126 32.00 38.95 -15.73
N PRO A 127 31.45 40.17 -15.96
CA PRO A 127 31.97 41.14 -16.92
C PRO A 127 33.12 41.99 -16.35
N SER A 128 33.94 42.58 -17.23
CA SER A 128 34.90 43.62 -16.85
C SER A 128 34.41 45.00 -17.28
N PRO A 129 34.61 46.02 -16.43
CA PRO A 129 34.14 47.39 -16.62
C PRO A 129 35.12 48.16 -17.51
N HIS A 130 34.64 49.13 -18.29
CA HIS A 130 35.26 50.46 -18.46
C HIS A 130 34.49 51.28 -19.52
N LEU A 131 33.82 52.32 -19.02
CA LEU A 131 33.72 53.69 -19.54
C LEU A 131 33.49 53.91 -21.06
N CYS A 132 32.30 54.41 -21.40
CA CYS A 132 32.14 55.59 -22.26
C CYS A 132 30.82 56.32 -21.94
N ARG A 133 30.83 57.63 -22.17
CA ARG A 133 30.17 58.69 -21.39
C ARG A 133 29.08 59.40 -22.21
N ALA A 134 28.01 59.78 -21.50
CA ALA A 134 27.08 60.91 -21.68
C ALA A 134 26.29 61.11 -23.00
N GLY A 135 24.98 61.34 -22.83
CA GLY A 135 24.20 62.16 -23.77
C GLY A 135 22.68 61.95 -23.75
N THR A 136 21.98 62.80 -22.99
CA THR A 136 20.62 63.34 -23.24
C THR A 136 19.36 62.45 -23.18
N GLU A 137 18.59 62.68 -22.12
CA GLU A 137 17.11 62.60 -22.00
C GLU A 137 16.36 63.51 -23.02
N PRO A 138 15.00 63.57 -23.10
CA PRO A 138 13.96 62.93 -22.27
C PRO A 138 12.76 62.30 -23.03
N ALA A 139 11.87 61.66 -22.26
CA ALA A 139 10.42 61.96 -22.19
C ALA A 139 9.43 60.78 -22.36
N ALA A 140 8.41 60.89 -21.51
CA ALA A 140 7.03 60.37 -21.57
C ALA A 140 6.79 58.94 -21.03
N GLN A 141 6.22 58.75 -19.83
CA GLN A 141 4.88 59.07 -19.28
C GLN A 141 3.85 57.94 -19.43
N LYS A 142 3.17 57.71 -18.29
CA LYS A 142 1.86 57.04 -18.03
C LYS A 142 1.95 55.55 -17.64
N SER A 143 1.68 55.10 -16.41
CA SER A 143 0.61 55.32 -15.41
C SER A 143 -0.56 54.33 -15.49
N PHE A 144 -1.12 54.05 -14.31
CA PHE A 144 -2.33 53.28 -13.93
C PHE A 144 -2.06 51.80 -13.55
N ALA A 145 -2.03 51.42 -12.26
CA ALA A 145 -3.11 51.43 -11.24
C ALA A 145 -4.28 50.52 -11.69
N ALA A 146 -4.42 49.36 -11.08
CA ALA A 146 -5.27 49.11 -9.90
C ALA A 146 -6.70 48.72 -10.32
N PHE A 147 -7.13 47.54 -9.86
CA PHE A 147 -8.51 47.10 -9.53
C PHE A 147 -8.47 45.55 -9.54
N SER A 148 -9.09 44.75 -8.70
CA SER A 148 -9.80 44.86 -7.42
C SER A 148 -10.12 43.41 -7.05
N GLN A 149 -9.77 42.94 -5.84
CA GLN A 149 -10.62 41.94 -5.16
C GLN A 149 -11.89 42.67 -4.66
N PRO A 150 -12.92 42.08 -4.00
CA PRO A 150 -13.12 40.69 -3.52
C PRO A 150 -14.60 40.22 -3.67
N SER A 151 -15.02 39.30 -2.78
CA SER A 151 -16.39 39.02 -2.27
C SER A 151 -17.31 38.13 -3.12
N ARG A 152 -18.15 37.22 -2.57
CA ARG A 152 -18.58 36.81 -1.20
C ARG A 152 -19.28 35.44 -1.39
N CYS A 153 -19.13 34.46 -0.49
CA CYS A 153 -19.97 34.18 0.69
C CYS A 153 -21.46 33.92 0.38
N THR A 154 -21.96 32.72 0.70
CA THR A 154 -23.05 32.48 1.67
C THR A 154 -23.23 30.99 1.98
N GLN A 155 -23.41 30.70 3.27
CA GLN A 155 -24.04 29.51 3.88
C GLN A 155 -25.53 29.44 3.42
N ASP A 156 -26.33 28.38 3.56
CA ASP A 156 -26.75 27.71 4.81
C ASP A 156 -27.82 26.64 4.46
N VAL A 157 -27.79 25.51 5.18
CA VAL A 157 -28.90 24.70 5.76
C VAL A 157 -30.13 24.30 4.91
N THR A 158 -30.45 23.00 4.89
CA THR A 158 -31.68 22.45 5.52
C THR A 158 -31.74 20.92 5.57
N GLU A 159 -31.86 20.46 6.81
CA GLU A 159 -32.45 19.24 7.36
C GLU A 159 -33.81 18.86 6.75
N ARG A 160 -34.12 17.55 6.65
CA ARG A 160 -35.44 16.97 6.93
C ARG A 160 -35.46 15.44 6.87
N ARG A 161 -35.76 14.87 8.04
CA ARG A 161 -36.58 13.68 8.37
C ARG A 161 -36.38 12.36 7.65
#